data_AF-A0A945QPY5-F1
#
_entry.id   AF-A0A945QPY5-F1
#
_cell.length_a   1.000
_cell.length_b   1.000
_cell.length_c   1.000
_cell.angle_alpha   90.00
_cell.angle_beta   90.00
_cell.angle_gamma   90.00
#
_symmetry.space_group_name_H-M   'P 1'
#
loop_
_entity.id
_entity.type
_entity.pdbx_description
1 polymer ?
#
loop_
_entity_poly.entity_id
_entity_poly.type
_entity_poly.pdbx_seq_one_letter_code
_entity_poly.pdbx_strand_id
1 'polypeptide(L)'
;MPVSIIPFNMPDPAEIPPHIIESLQSMPPDEAVAKGMELLLQIEAADTIVYERIGAGGAPELGHVAGAGADILRGALKQDDERSFAGQEGAGASALLIMGQASADEESSLPQGAVPFMLEGAASGMLGFNYVLPLKQDEGRLLGALTLIRRAASGPLNHEQPNICEALRRELSQIVAG
;
A
#
# COMPACT_ATOMS: atom_id res chain seq x y z
N MET A 1 12.13 5.95 18.59
CA MET A 1 12.67 4.84 17.79
C MET A 1 12.58 5.22 16.33
N PRO A 2 13.66 5.09 15.54
CA PRO A 2 13.62 5.43 14.13
C PRO A 2 12.54 4.62 13.40
N VAL A 3 12.11 5.11 12.24
CA VAL A 3 11.19 4.39 11.35
C VAL A 3 11.72 2.98 11.12
N SER A 4 10.88 1.99 11.39
CA SER A 4 11.20 0.58 11.21
C SER A 4 10.36 0.02 10.08
N ILE A 5 11.01 -0.69 9.16
CA ILE A 5 10.38 -1.44 8.08
C ILE A 5 10.67 -2.91 8.33
N ILE A 6 9.63 -3.68 8.66
CA ILE A 6 9.78 -5.08 9.06
C ILE A 6 8.89 -6.00 8.23
N PRO A 7 9.30 -7.26 7.98
CA PRO A 7 8.42 -8.26 7.39
C PRO A 7 7.13 -8.42 8.18
N PHE A 8 6.01 -8.47 7.46
CA PHE A 8 4.68 -8.70 8.02
C PHE A 8 4.07 -9.96 7.39
N ASN A 9 3.64 -10.89 8.24
CA ASN A 9 2.96 -12.11 7.80
C ASN A 9 1.47 -11.84 7.69
N MET A 10 0.96 -11.80 6.46
CA MET A 10 -0.47 -11.76 6.21
C MET A 10 -1.11 -13.07 6.68
N PRO A 11 -2.28 -13.03 7.32
CA PRO A 11 -2.98 -14.25 7.72
C PRO A 11 -3.62 -14.94 6.50
N ASP A 12 -4.32 -16.05 6.74
CA ASP A 12 -5.11 -16.70 5.69
C ASP A 12 -6.17 -15.74 5.11
N PRO A 13 -6.37 -15.73 3.78
CA PRO A 13 -7.34 -14.84 3.16
C PRO A 13 -8.77 -15.15 3.62
N ALA A 14 -9.57 -14.11 3.82
CA ALA A 14 -11.00 -14.25 3.97
C ALA A 14 -11.67 -14.67 2.65
N GLU A 15 -12.91 -15.17 2.71
CA GLU A 15 -13.72 -15.39 1.52
C GLU A 15 -14.31 -14.05 1.04
N ILE A 16 -14.03 -13.67 -0.21
CA ILE A 16 -14.63 -12.49 -0.84
C ILE A 16 -15.88 -12.92 -1.61
N PRO A 17 -17.02 -12.22 -1.46
CA PRO A 17 -18.24 -12.54 -2.19
C PRO A 17 -18.00 -12.66 -3.71
N PRO A 18 -18.49 -13.73 -4.38
CA PRO A 18 -18.18 -13.99 -5.79
C PRO A 18 -18.50 -12.83 -6.74
N HIS A 19 -19.62 -12.15 -6.53
CA HIS A 19 -20.03 -11.01 -7.35
C HIS A 19 -19.04 -9.81 -7.28
N ILE A 20 -18.29 -9.67 -6.18
CA ILE A 20 -17.23 -8.66 -6.07
C ILE A 20 -16.04 -9.07 -6.93
N ILE A 21 -15.63 -10.34 -6.86
CA ILE A 21 -14.54 -10.90 -7.66
C ILE A 21 -14.87 -10.77 -9.15
N GLU A 22 -16.06 -11.23 -9.57
CA GLU A 22 -16.54 -11.12 -10.95
C GLU A 22 -16.54 -9.67 -11.44
N SER A 23 -16.98 -8.73 -10.59
CA SER A 23 -16.95 -7.31 -10.91
C SER A 23 -15.52 -6.81 -11.15
N LEU A 24 -14.56 -7.18 -10.30
CA LEU A 24 -13.16 -6.76 -10.44
C LEU A 24 -12.50 -7.37 -11.68
N GLN A 25 -12.75 -8.66 -11.94
CA GLN A 25 -12.21 -9.37 -13.11
C GLN A 25 -12.74 -8.84 -14.45
N SER A 26 -13.92 -8.22 -14.44
CA SER A 26 -14.51 -7.61 -15.64
C SER A 26 -13.89 -6.24 -16.00
N MET A 27 -13.05 -5.67 -15.14
CA MET A 27 -12.45 -4.35 -15.31
C MET A 27 -11.03 -4.45 -15.91
N PRO A 28 -10.55 -3.39 -16.60
CA PRO A 28 -9.12 -3.23 -16.88
C PRO A 28 -8.28 -3.32 -15.59
N PRO A 29 -7.05 -3.85 -15.61
CA PRO A 29 -6.29 -4.13 -14.39
C PRO A 29 -6.12 -2.93 -13.45
N ASP A 30 -5.72 -1.77 -13.97
CA ASP A 30 -5.53 -0.56 -13.16
C ASP A 30 -6.86 -0.04 -12.58
N GLU A 31 -7.97 -0.20 -13.31
CA GLU A 31 -9.32 0.14 -12.83
C GLU A 31 -9.80 -0.83 -11.74
N ALA A 32 -9.50 -2.13 -11.90
CA ALA A 32 -9.79 -3.14 -10.89
C ALA A 32 -9.02 -2.86 -9.60
N VAL A 33 -7.74 -2.48 -9.70
CA VAL A 33 -6.94 -2.09 -8.53
C VAL A 33 -7.52 -0.85 -7.86
N ALA A 34 -7.85 0.19 -8.62
CA ALA A 34 -8.50 1.39 -8.07
C ALA A 34 -9.82 1.04 -7.36
N LYS A 35 -10.64 0.16 -7.95
CA LYS A 35 -11.88 -0.31 -7.33
C LYS A 35 -11.62 -1.11 -6.06
N GLY A 36 -10.60 -1.97 -6.06
CA GLY A 36 -10.17 -2.70 -4.88
C GLY A 36 -9.71 -1.78 -3.75
N MET A 37 -8.98 -0.71 -4.07
CA MET A 37 -8.61 0.32 -3.08
C MET A 37 -9.85 0.97 -2.45
N GLU A 38 -10.88 1.29 -3.24
CA GLU A 38 -12.15 1.82 -2.70
C GLU A 38 -12.81 0.84 -1.71
N LEU A 39 -12.84 -0.46 -2.03
CA LEU A 39 -13.40 -1.49 -1.15
C LEU A 39 -12.62 -1.59 0.17
N LEU A 40 -11.28 -1.49 0.13
CA LEU A 40 -10.45 -1.47 1.33
C LEU A 40 -10.66 -0.22 2.18
N LEU A 41 -10.87 0.94 1.55
CA LEU A 41 -11.21 2.18 2.26
C LEU A 41 -12.59 2.08 2.94
N GLN A 42 -13.58 1.42 2.31
CA GLN A 42 -14.92 1.24 2.88
C GLN A 42 -14.94 0.40 4.15
N ILE A 43 -14.02 -0.54 4.30
CA ILE A 43 -13.84 -1.33 5.53
C ILE A 43 -12.84 -0.70 6.50
N GLU A 44 -12.42 0.54 6.24
CA GLU A 44 -11.46 1.29 7.05
C GLU A 44 -10.12 0.57 7.20
N ALA A 45 -9.66 -0.18 6.19
CA ALA A 45 -8.34 -0.82 6.20
C ALA A 45 -7.19 0.21 6.08
N ALA A 46 -7.47 1.39 5.52
CA ALA A 46 -6.51 2.48 5.43
C ALA A 46 -7.22 3.84 5.46
N ASP A 47 -6.49 4.90 5.79
CA ASP A 47 -6.91 6.28 5.58
C ASP A 47 -6.57 6.75 4.16
N THR A 48 -5.46 6.25 3.62
CA THR A 48 -4.97 6.54 2.27
C THR A 48 -4.33 5.28 1.71
N ILE A 49 -4.55 4.99 0.42
CA ILE A 49 -3.92 3.85 -0.26
C ILE A 49 -3.13 4.37 -1.46
N VAL A 50 -1.91 3.89 -1.61
CA VAL A 50 -1.05 4.12 -2.77
C VAL A 50 -0.93 2.83 -3.55
N TYR A 51 -1.15 2.88 -4.85
CA TYR A 51 -0.86 1.81 -5.79
C TYR A 51 0.36 2.18 -6.63
N GLU A 52 1.38 1.35 -6.58
CA GLU A 52 2.55 1.40 -7.46
C GLU A 52 2.57 0.13 -8.32
N ARG A 53 2.88 0.27 -9.61
CA ARG A 53 3.02 -0.83 -10.57
C ARG A 53 4.47 -0.98 -10.99
N ILE A 54 4.92 -2.19 -11.24
CA ILE A 54 6.25 -2.41 -11.84
C ILE A 54 6.12 -2.26 -13.35
N GLY A 55 6.71 -1.19 -13.89
CA GLY A 55 6.70 -0.90 -15.32
C GLY A 55 7.54 -1.87 -16.14
N ALA A 56 7.53 -1.71 -17.47
CA ALA A 56 8.29 -2.55 -18.40
C ALA A 56 9.81 -2.50 -18.15
N GLY A 57 10.30 -1.39 -17.60
CA GLY A 57 11.71 -1.21 -17.20
C GLY A 57 12.08 -1.86 -15.86
N GLY A 58 11.13 -2.49 -15.17
CA GLY A 58 11.34 -3.10 -13.85
C GLY A 58 11.34 -2.11 -12.68
N ALA A 59 11.24 -0.81 -12.96
CA ALA A 59 11.10 0.23 -11.95
C ALA A 59 9.63 0.37 -11.49
N PRO A 60 9.38 0.65 -10.21
CA PRO A 60 8.07 1.06 -9.72
C PRO A 60 7.62 2.40 -10.31
N GLU A 61 6.36 2.47 -10.71
CA GLU A 61 5.70 3.66 -11.24
C GLU A 61 4.42 3.90 -10.43
N LEU A 62 4.15 5.17 -10.09
CA LEU A 62 2.92 5.53 -9.38
C LEU A 62 1.69 5.34 -10.28
N GLY A 63 0.83 4.39 -9.90
CA GLY A 63 -0.43 4.11 -10.61
C GLY A 63 -1.59 4.95 -10.08
N HIS A 64 -1.95 4.79 -8.82
CA HIS A 64 -3.13 5.46 -8.23
C HIS A 64 -2.93 5.83 -6.76
N VAL A 65 -3.61 6.87 -6.29
CA VAL A 65 -3.69 7.22 -4.87
C VAL A 65 -5.14 7.54 -4.54
N ALA A 66 -5.68 6.91 -3.50
CA ALA A 66 -7.05 7.09 -3.05
C ALA A 66 -7.13 7.30 -1.53
N GLY A 67 -8.22 7.90 -1.06
CA GLY A 67 -8.46 8.18 0.36
C GLY A 67 -8.13 9.62 0.78
N ALA A 68 -8.04 9.84 2.09
CA ALA A 68 -7.85 11.16 2.65
C ALA A 68 -6.49 11.75 2.22
N GLY A 69 -6.47 13.00 1.75
CA GLY A 69 -5.23 13.68 1.36
C GLY A 69 -4.54 13.11 0.11
N ALA A 70 -5.23 12.27 -0.68
CA ALA A 70 -4.66 11.61 -1.86
C ALA A 70 -3.99 12.56 -2.85
N ASP A 71 -4.56 13.75 -3.10
CA ASP A 71 -3.97 14.73 -4.02
C ASP A 71 -2.62 15.28 -3.54
N ILE A 72 -2.50 15.51 -2.22
CA ILE A 72 -1.27 16.00 -1.60
C ILE A 72 -0.19 14.93 -1.69
N LEU A 73 -0.51 13.71 -1.29
CA LEU A 73 0.43 12.60 -1.33
C LEU A 73 0.84 12.28 -2.77
N ARG A 74 -0.11 12.20 -3.71
CA ARG A 74 0.17 12.00 -5.13
C ARG A 74 1.08 13.09 -5.70
N GLY A 75 0.86 14.35 -5.31
CA GLY A 75 1.72 15.46 -5.74
C GLY A 75 3.17 15.30 -5.27
N ALA A 76 3.37 14.85 -4.04
CA ALA A 76 4.70 14.58 -3.48
C ALA A 76 5.36 13.35 -4.13
N LEU A 77 4.64 12.23 -4.23
CA LEU A 77 5.18 10.98 -4.80
C LEU A 77 5.58 11.11 -6.27
N LYS A 78 4.92 11.97 -7.04
CA LYS A 78 5.29 12.25 -8.44
C LYS A 78 6.62 13.01 -8.61
N GLN A 79 7.19 13.53 -7.53
CA GLN A 79 8.46 14.27 -7.55
C GLN A 79 9.65 13.40 -7.14
N ASP A 80 9.41 12.18 -6.66
CA ASP A 80 10.46 11.23 -6.26
C ASP A 80 10.56 10.10 -7.29
N ASP A 81 11.57 10.17 -8.14
CA ASP A 81 11.87 9.15 -9.15
C ASP A 81 12.87 8.09 -8.63
N GLU A 82 13.39 8.25 -7.40
CA GLU A 82 14.43 7.38 -6.84
C GLU A 82 13.88 6.38 -5.83
N ARG A 83 12.85 6.77 -5.06
CA ARG A 83 12.30 5.96 -3.97
C ARG A 83 10.82 5.66 -4.20
N SER A 84 10.44 4.44 -3.82
CA SER A 84 9.06 3.93 -3.92
C SER A 84 8.75 3.04 -2.71
N PHE A 85 7.47 2.81 -2.42
CA PHE A 85 7.11 1.83 -1.39
C PHE A 85 7.34 0.40 -1.88
N ALA A 86 7.04 0.12 -3.14
CA ALA A 86 7.28 -1.17 -3.79
C ALA A 86 8.79 -1.51 -3.91
N GLY A 87 9.66 -0.50 -3.89
CA GLY A 87 11.12 -0.66 -3.95
C GLY A 87 11.82 -0.80 -2.60
N GLN A 88 11.08 -0.83 -1.48
CA GLN A 88 11.70 -1.01 -0.15
C GLN A 88 12.37 -2.39 -0.04
N GLU A 89 13.42 -2.48 0.76
CA GLU A 89 14.11 -3.75 1.00
C GLU A 89 13.13 -4.79 1.59
N GLY A 90 13.10 -5.99 1.00
CA GLY A 90 12.18 -7.06 1.38
C GLY A 90 10.78 -6.96 0.77
N ALA A 91 10.43 -5.82 0.15
CA ALA A 91 9.18 -5.70 -0.60
C ALA A 91 9.20 -6.71 -1.76
N GLY A 92 8.13 -7.48 -1.91
CA GLY A 92 8.05 -8.55 -2.90
C GLY A 92 8.54 -9.91 -2.41
N ALA A 93 9.25 -10.01 -1.28
CA ALA A 93 9.42 -11.30 -0.56
C ALA A 93 8.24 -11.51 0.39
N SER A 94 7.92 -10.53 1.21
CA SER A 94 6.77 -10.50 2.11
C SER A 94 5.98 -9.20 1.98
N ALA A 95 4.82 -9.12 2.65
CA ALA A 95 4.30 -7.82 3.03
C ALA A 95 5.24 -7.17 4.04
N LEU A 96 5.19 -5.84 4.14
CA LEU A 96 5.98 -5.08 5.10
C LEU A 96 5.07 -4.25 6.00
N LEU A 97 5.51 -4.03 7.24
CA LEU A 97 4.93 -3.07 8.17
C LEU A 97 5.94 -1.93 8.40
N ILE A 98 5.49 -0.70 8.17
CA ILE A 98 6.20 0.55 8.44
C ILE A 98 5.55 1.23 9.64
N MET A 99 6.32 1.42 10.70
CA MET A 99 5.89 2.10 11.92
C MET A 99 7.09 2.67 12.68
N GLY A 100 6.85 3.51 13.68
CA GLY A 100 7.90 4.06 14.54
C GLY A 100 7.72 5.55 14.82
N GLN A 101 8.78 6.19 15.30
CA GLN A 101 8.85 7.65 15.42
C GLN A 101 9.65 8.20 14.26
N ALA A 102 9.24 9.36 13.76
CA ALA A 102 9.95 10.08 12.71
C ALA A 102 9.93 11.58 12.98
N SER A 103 10.91 12.27 12.45
CA SER A 103 10.85 13.72 12.24
C SER A 103 10.70 14.04 10.76
N ALA A 104 10.01 15.12 10.42
CA ALA A 104 9.74 15.51 9.04
C ALA A 104 11.02 15.90 8.26
N ASP A 105 12.08 16.25 8.97
CA ASP A 105 13.41 16.61 8.45
C ASP A 105 14.42 15.45 8.50
N GLU A 106 14.04 14.29 9.06
CA GLU A 106 14.89 13.11 9.11
C GLU A 106 15.00 12.45 7.73
N GLU A 107 16.21 12.01 7.38
CA GLU A 107 16.44 11.23 6.16
C GLU A 107 15.75 9.86 6.28
N SER A 108 14.94 9.52 5.27
CA SER A 108 14.16 8.27 5.25
C SER A 108 14.35 7.54 3.93
N SER A 109 14.33 6.20 3.99
CA SER A 109 14.27 5.34 2.81
C SER A 109 12.92 5.38 2.10
N LEU A 110 11.89 5.93 2.75
CA LEU A 110 10.56 6.10 2.17
C LEU A 110 10.55 7.19 1.09
N PRO A 111 9.57 7.17 0.17
CA PRO A 111 9.41 8.22 -0.84
C PRO A 111 9.34 9.63 -0.25
N GLN A 112 9.84 10.61 -0.99
CA GLN A 112 9.83 12.00 -0.59
C GLN A 112 8.40 12.48 -0.31
N GLY A 113 8.24 13.16 0.82
CA GLY A 113 6.94 13.65 1.28
C GLY A 113 6.05 12.59 1.94
N ALA A 114 6.41 11.30 1.90
CA ALA A 114 5.66 10.25 2.58
C ALA A 114 5.68 10.42 4.12
N VAL A 115 6.86 10.68 4.70
CA VAL A 115 6.98 10.90 6.16
C VAL A 115 6.22 12.16 6.60
N PRO A 116 6.43 13.36 6.01
CA PRO A 116 5.63 14.54 6.33
C PRO A 116 4.11 14.32 6.19
N PHE A 117 3.69 13.56 5.18
CA PHE A 117 2.28 13.20 4.99
C PHE A 117 1.76 12.31 6.13
N MET A 118 2.50 11.26 6.50
CA MET A 118 2.14 10.34 7.60
C MET A 118 2.15 11.02 8.97
N LEU A 119 2.95 12.09 9.14
CA LEU A 119 2.97 12.94 10.34
C LEU A 119 1.85 13.99 10.36
N GLU A 120 1.01 14.05 9.33
CA GLU A 120 -0.09 15.01 9.21
C GLU A 120 0.37 16.48 9.38
N GLY A 121 1.58 16.80 8.91
CA GLY A 121 2.19 18.13 9.01
C GLY A 121 2.87 18.45 10.35
N ALA A 122 2.92 17.51 11.29
CA ALA A 122 3.72 17.65 12.51
C ALA A 122 5.22 17.61 12.20
N ALA A 123 6.02 18.35 12.96
CA ALA A 123 7.48 18.35 12.82
C ALA A 123 8.11 17.00 13.23
N SER A 124 7.49 16.30 14.18
CA SER A 124 7.85 14.95 14.58
C SER A 124 6.69 14.26 15.28
N GLY A 125 6.72 12.93 15.32
CA GLY A 125 5.65 12.15 15.94
C GLY A 125 5.75 10.66 15.70
N MET A 126 4.72 9.95 16.15
CA MET A 126 4.51 8.54 15.83
C MET A 126 3.90 8.43 14.43
N LEU A 127 4.49 7.58 13.58
CA LEU A 127 3.83 7.08 12.39
C LEU A 127 2.76 6.05 12.82
N GLY A 128 1.66 5.97 12.08
CA GLY A 128 0.69 4.88 12.24
C GLY A 128 1.23 3.53 11.75
N PHE A 129 0.35 2.55 11.66
CA PHE A 129 0.67 1.22 11.14
C PHE A 129 0.44 1.20 9.63
N ASN A 130 1.51 1.30 8.84
CA ASN A 130 1.40 1.37 7.38
C ASN A 130 1.90 0.07 6.77
N TYR A 131 1.15 -0.48 5.81
CA TYR A 131 1.41 -1.83 5.29
C TYR A 131 1.74 -1.76 3.80
N VAL A 132 2.88 -2.29 3.39
CA VAL A 132 3.22 -2.47 1.96
C VAL A 132 2.84 -3.89 1.57
N LEU A 133 1.83 -4.03 0.74
CA LEU A 133 1.25 -5.29 0.31
C LEU A 133 1.67 -5.58 -1.14
N PRO A 134 2.62 -6.49 -1.40
CA PRO A 134 3.09 -6.74 -2.75
C PRO A 134 2.01 -7.44 -3.59
N LEU A 135 1.87 -7.00 -4.84
CA LEU A 135 1.13 -7.72 -5.88
C LEU A 135 2.12 -8.58 -6.64
N LYS A 136 1.86 -9.88 -6.77
CA LYS A 136 2.83 -10.82 -7.34
C LYS A 136 2.21 -11.77 -8.34
N GLN A 137 2.98 -12.15 -9.35
CA GLN A 137 2.67 -13.31 -10.18
C GLN A 137 2.93 -14.61 -9.39
N ASP A 138 2.32 -15.72 -9.79
CA ASP A 138 2.42 -17.02 -9.09
C ASP A 138 3.87 -17.49 -8.86
N GLU A 139 4.81 -17.08 -9.71
CA GLU A 139 6.25 -17.39 -9.60
C GLU A 139 7.02 -16.42 -8.68
N GLY A 140 6.31 -15.56 -7.94
CA GLY A 140 6.89 -14.62 -6.97
C GLY A 140 7.40 -13.32 -7.56
N ARG A 141 7.31 -13.13 -8.88
CA ARG A 141 7.67 -11.86 -9.55
C ARG A 141 6.79 -10.73 -9.03
N LEU A 142 7.40 -9.64 -8.58
CA LEU A 142 6.71 -8.43 -8.15
C LEU A 142 6.09 -7.73 -9.36
N LEU A 143 4.79 -7.44 -9.28
CA LEU A 143 4.00 -6.71 -10.27
C LEU A 143 3.66 -5.30 -9.80
N GLY A 144 3.74 -5.05 -8.49
CA GLY A 144 3.44 -3.76 -7.89
C GLY A 144 3.25 -3.89 -6.38
N ALA A 145 2.74 -2.86 -5.73
CA ALA A 145 2.35 -2.91 -4.34
C ALA A 145 1.15 -2.00 -4.05
N LEU A 146 0.33 -2.42 -3.08
CA LEU A 146 -0.64 -1.58 -2.40
C LEU A 146 -0.05 -1.15 -1.06
N THR A 147 0.14 0.14 -0.85
CA THR A 147 0.57 0.68 0.43
C THR A 147 -0.64 1.25 1.17
N LEU A 148 -1.04 0.58 2.25
CA LEU A 148 -2.08 1.02 3.17
C LEU A 148 -1.48 1.98 4.19
N ILE A 149 -1.81 3.26 4.11
CA ILE A 149 -1.37 4.28 5.05
C ILE A 149 -2.47 4.49 6.09
N ARG A 150 -2.12 4.32 7.36
CA ARG A 150 -3.01 4.58 8.50
C ARG A 150 -2.42 5.70 9.32
N ARG A 151 -3.27 6.65 9.72
CA ARG A 151 -2.90 7.70 10.66
C ARG A 151 -2.60 7.09 12.02
N ALA A 152 -1.76 7.77 12.80
CA ALA A 152 -1.43 7.30 14.15
C ALA A 152 -2.68 7.12 15.03
N ALA A 153 -3.68 7.98 14.85
CA ALA A 153 -4.95 7.91 15.58
C ALA A 153 -5.83 6.70 15.20
N SER A 154 -5.65 6.12 14.01
CA SER A 154 -6.49 5.03 13.47
C SER A 154 -6.10 3.65 14.03
N GLY A 155 -4.98 3.54 14.75
CA GLY A 155 -4.47 2.27 15.28
C GLY A 155 -4.07 1.26 14.19
N PRO A 156 -3.73 0.02 14.56
CA PRO A 156 -3.44 -1.06 13.61
C PRO A 156 -4.71 -1.56 12.92
N LEU A 157 -4.55 -2.42 11.90
CA LEU A 157 -5.68 -3.19 11.36
C LEU A 157 -6.36 -4.01 12.47
N ASN A 158 -7.68 -4.12 12.40
CA ASN A 158 -8.48 -4.93 13.31
C ASN A 158 -8.35 -6.44 13.02
N HIS A 159 -9.15 -7.27 13.69
CA HIS A 159 -9.02 -8.73 13.59
C HIS A 159 -9.40 -9.36 12.23
N GLU A 160 -10.26 -8.72 11.42
CA GLU A 160 -10.72 -9.27 10.13
C GLU A 160 -10.09 -8.55 8.93
N GLN A 161 -9.74 -7.27 9.10
CA GLN A 161 -9.18 -6.44 8.04
C GLN A 161 -7.95 -7.08 7.36
N PRO A 162 -6.97 -7.68 8.07
CA PRO A 162 -5.83 -8.32 7.42
C PRO A 162 -6.22 -9.49 6.52
N ASN A 163 -7.21 -10.29 6.90
CA ASN A 163 -7.70 -11.41 6.09
C ASN A 163 -8.39 -10.92 4.80
N ILE A 164 -9.18 -9.85 4.91
CA ILE A 164 -9.85 -9.23 3.76
C ILE A 164 -8.82 -8.55 2.84
N CYS A 165 -7.84 -7.84 3.42
CA CYS A 165 -6.74 -7.24 2.68
C CYS A 165 -5.94 -8.29 1.91
N GLU A 166 -5.65 -9.44 2.55
CA GLU A 166 -4.92 -10.53 1.89
C GLU A 166 -5.74 -11.14 0.74
N ALA A 167 -7.02 -11.39 0.95
CA ALA A 167 -7.88 -11.96 -0.07
C ALA A 167 -7.97 -11.04 -1.30
N LEU A 168 -8.25 -9.76 -1.08
CA LEU A 168 -8.32 -8.79 -2.17
C LEU A 168 -6.96 -8.58 -2.84
N ARG A 169 -5.86 -8.55 -2.07
CA ARG A 169 -4.50 -8.46 -2.62
C ARG A 169 -4.20 -9.63 -3.55
N ARG A 170 -4.61 -10.86 -3.21
CA ARG A 170 -4.43 -12.06 -4.05
C ARG A 170 -5.23 -11.95 -5.34
N GLU A 171 -6.51 -11.59 -5.26
CA GLU A 171 -7.36 -11.41 -6.43
C GLU A 171 -6.80 -10.32 -7.37
N LEU A 172 -6.42 -9.17 -6.82
CA LEU A 172 -5.81 -8.09 -7.61
C LEU A 172 -4.45 -8.49 -8.20
N SER A 173 -3.69 -9.35 -7.50
CA SER A 173 -2.43 -9.88 -8.05
C SER A 173 -2.67 -10.72 -9.29
N GLN A 174 -3.71 -11.56 -9.28
CA GLN A 174 -4.10 -12.37 -10.45
C GLN A 174 -4.58 -11.47 -11.61
N ILE A 175 -5.43 -10.49 -11.32
CA ILE A 175 -5.94 -9.55 -12.33
C ILE A 175 -4.81 -8.76 -13.00
N VAL A 176 -3.81 -8.30 -12.23
CA VAL A 176 -2.66 -7.58 -12.76
C VAL A 176 -1.69 -8.50 -13.52
N ALA A 177 -1.63 -9.79 -13.17
CA ALA A 177 -0.79 -10.76 -13.87
C ALA A 177 -1.29 -11.07 -15.29
N GLY A 178 -2.61 -11.01 -15.52
CA GLY A 178 -3.25 -11.31 -16.80
C GLY A 178 -3.59 -12.78 -16.96
#